data_AF-A0A343TNU7-F1
#
_entry.id   AF-A0A343TNU7-F1
#
_cell.length_a   1.000
_cell.length_b   1.000
_cell.length_c   1.000
_cell.angle_alpha   90.00
_cell.angle_beta   90.00
_cell.angle_gamma   90.00
#
_symmetry.space_group_name_H-M   'P 1'
#
loop_
_entity.id
_entity.type
_entity.pdbx_description
1 polymer ?
#
loop_
_entity_poly.entity_id
_entity_poly.type
_entity_poly.pdbx_seq_one_letter_code
_entity_poly.pdbx_strand_id
1 'polypeptide(L)' 'MEIDEEVRRKTIVSISAVAVFLAALVGVGIFYDGGDSLPEAGAMAIVGLLVAFVFLMAAVGFYLDRTK' A
#
# COMPACT_ATOMS: atom_id res chain seq x y z
N MET A 1 -18.69 -11.51 21.96
CA MET A 1 -19.14 -10.31 21.23
C MET A 1 -19.33 -10.75 19.79
N GLU A 2 -20.56 -10.77 19.27
CA GLU A 2 -20.88 -11.00 17.85
C GLU A 2 -20.43 -9.81 16.97
N ILE A 3 -19.30 -9.19 17.30
CA ILE A 3 -18.61 -8.22 16.46
C ILE A 3 -18.01 -9.02 15.32
N ASP A 4 -18.89 -9.34 14.38
CA ASP A 4 -18.70 -9.58 12.97
C ASP A 4 -17.30 -10.05 12.60
N GLU A 5 -17.17 -11.34 12.33
CA GLU A 5 -16.04 -11.86 11.56
C GLU A 5 -15.85 -11.08 10.25
N GLU A 6 -16.93 -10.50 9.72
CA GLU A 6 -16.95 -9.64 8.56
C GLU A 6 -16.23 -8.30 8.77
N VAL A 7 -16.40 -7.65 9.93
CA VAL A 7 -15.70 -6.39 10.28
C VAL A 7 -14.23 -6.66 10.57
N ARG A 8 -13.92 -7.79 11.21
CA ARG A 8 -12.54 -8.24 11.47
C ARG A 8 -11.77 -8.46 10.17
N ARG A 9 -12.36 -9.15 9.19
CA ARG A 9 -11.72 -9.44 7.89
C ARG A 9 -11.47 -8.16 7.09
N LYS A 10 -12.43 -7.24 7.06
CA LYS A 10 -12.31 -5.96 6.34
C LYS A 10 -11.23 -5.06 6.95
N THR A 11 -11.11 -5.06 8.28
CA THR A 11 -10.09 -4.30 9.02
C THR A 11 -8.69 -4.86 8.78
N ILE A 12 -8.52 -6.19 8.88
CA ILE A 12 -7.23 -6.86 8.65
C ILE A 12 -6.74 -6.60 7.23
N VAL A 13 -7.62 -6.67 6.24
CA VAL A 13 -7.26 -6.42 4.84
C VAL A 13 -6.83 -4.98 4.61
N SER A 14 -7.55 -4.00 5.16
CA SER A 14 -7.16 -2.59 5.09
C SER A 14 -5.79 -2.34 5.74
N ILE A 15 -5.58 -2.87 6.96
CA ILE A 15 -4.30 -2.75 7.67
C ILE A 15 -3.18 -3.39 6.86
N SER A 16 -3.41 -4.56 6.27
CA SER A 16 -2.40 -5.24 5.45
C SER A 16 -2.00 -4.44 4.21
N ALA A 17 -2.98 -3.80 3.54
CA ALA A 17 -2.70 -2.96 2.38
C ALA A 17 -1.86 -1.74 2.74
N VAL A 18 -2.16 -1.09 3.87
CA VAL A 18 -1.38 0.03 4.39
C VAL A 18 0.04 -0.43 4.77
N ALA A 19 0.18 -1.57 5.44
CA ALA A 19 1.49 -2.11 5.81
C ALA A 19 2.38 -2.39 4.59
N VAL A 20 1.81 -2.97 3.53
CA VAL A 20 2.51 -3.22 2.26
C VAL A 20 2.95 -1.90 1.62
N PHE A 21 2.08 -0.89 1.62
CA PHE A 21 2.41 0.43 1.09
C PHE A 21 3.58 1.09 1.84
N LEU A 22 3.55 1.06 3.17
CA LEU A 22 4.62 1.61 4.00
C LEU A 22 5.94 0.87 3.77
N ALA A 23 5.92 -0.46 3.71
CA ALA A 23 7.11 -1.25 3.43
C ALA A 23 7.73 -0.90 2.07
N ALA A 24 6.89 -0.72 1.04
CA ALA A 24 7.34 -0.34 -0.28
C ALA A 24 7.87 1.11 -0.33
N LEU A 25 7.24 2.04 0.41
CA LEU A 25 7.74 3.42 0.55
C LEU A 25 9.11 3.46 1.21
N VAL A 26 9.31 2.70 2.30
CA VAL A 26 10.60 2.57 2.97
C VAL A 26 11.64 1.97 2.03
N GLY A 27 11.26 0.95 1.24
CA GLY A 27 12.14 0.34 0.24
C GLY A 27 12.61 1.34 -0.81
N VAL A 28 11.73 2.20 -1.32
CA VAL A 28 12.10 3.31 -2.23
C VAL A 28 13.04 4.29 -1.53
N GLY A 29 12.75 4.64 -0.28
CA GLY A 29 13.62 5.50 0.52
C GLY A 29 15.05 4.95 0.63
N ILE A 30 15.20 3.68 1.00
CA ILE A 30 16.51 3.01 1.11
C ILE A 30 17.20 2.90 -0.25
N PHE A 31 16.47 2.61 -1.32
CA PHE A 31 17.05 2.39 -2.65
C PHE A 31 17.63 3.68 -3.25
N TYR A 32 17.00 4.82 -2.99
CA TYR A 32 17.44 6.14 -3.46
C TYR A 32 18.21 6.93 -2.39
N ASP A 33 18.57 6.29 -1.27
CA ASP A 33 19.39 6.88 -0.20
C ASP A 33 20.85 7.00 -0.67
N GLY A 34 21.18 8.13 -1.31
CA GLY A 34 22.48 8.29 -1.98
C GLY A 34 22.99 9.71 -2.14
N GLY A 35 22.32 10.73 -1.62
CA GLY A 35 22.76 12.12 -1.72
C GLY A 35 21.97 13.11 -0.87
N ASP A 36 22.41 14.37 -0.85
CA ASP A 36 21.79 15.46 -0.06
C ASP A 36 20.34 15.79 -0.50
N SER A 37 19.91 15.30 -1.66
CA SER A 37 18.58 15.54 -2.21
C SER A 37 18.00 14.30 -2.87
N LEU A 38 16.66 14.25 -2.92
CA LEU A 38 15.94 13.18 -3.58
C LEU A 38 16.20 13.25 -5.11
N PRO A 39 16.79 12.22 -5.73
CA PRO A 39 17.02 12.21 -7.17
C PRO A 39 15.69 12.29 -7.94
N GLU A 40 15.68 12.86 -9.14
CA GLU A 40 14.48 12.93 -9.99
C GLU A 40 13.84 11.55 -10.21
N ALA A 41 14.67 10.51 -10.37
CA ALA A 41 14.22 9.13 -10.46
C ALA A 41 13.53 8.64 -9.16
N GLY A 42 14.01 9.04 -7.99
CA GLY A 42 13.39 8.73 -6.70
C GLY A 42 12.05 9.43 -6.52
N ALA A 43 11.95 10.69 -6.96
CA ALA A 43 10.68 11.42 -6.97
C ALA A 43 9.64 10.73 -7.88
N MET A 44 10.03 10.34 -9.10
CA MET A 44 9.16 9.58 -10.00
C MET A 44 8.80 8.20 -9.43
N ALA A 45 9.72 7.52 -8.73
CA ALA A 45 9.44 6.25 -8.08
C ALA A 45 8.37 6.38 -6.98
N ILE A 46 8.39 7.46 -6.20
CA ILE A 46 7.32 7.74 -5.22
C ILE A 46 5.98 7.98 -5.91
N VAL A 47 5.94 8.74 -7.01
CA VAL A 47 4.70 8.93 -7.77
C VAL A 47 4.19 7.60 -8.33
N GLY A 48 5.07 6.77 -8.90
CA GLY A 48 4.73 5.43 -9.36
C GLY A 48 4.22 4.53 -8.25
N LEU A 49 4.83 4.59 -7.06
CA LEU A 49 4.39 3.88 -5.86
C LEU A 49 2.98 4.29 -5.45
N LEU A 50 2.67 5.60 -5.46
CA LEU A 50 1.33 6.10 -5.14
C LEU A 50 0.29 5.59 -6.14
N VAL A 51 0.61 5.62 -7.44
CA VAL A 51 -0.27 5.07 -8.49
C VAL A 51 -0.48 3.57 -8.26
N ALA A 52 0.58 2.80 -8.03
CA ALA A 52 0.51 1.38 -7.75
C ALA A 52 -0.32 1.07 -6.50
N PHE A 53 -0.22 1.91 -5.45
CA PHE A 53 -1.03 1.76 -4.24
C PHE A 53 -2.52 1.98 -4.50
N VAL A 54 -2.89 2.97 -5.31
CA VAL A 54 -4.28 3.18 -5.71
C VAL A 54 -4.82 1.97 -6.47
N PHE A 55 -4.03 1.42 -7.41
CA PHE A 55 -4.41 0.19 -8.11
C PHE A 55 -4.53 -1.02 -7.18
N LEU A 56 -3.63 -1.14 -6.20
CA LEU A 56 -3.69 -2.18 -5.18
C LEU A 56 -4.98 -2.07 -4.37
N MET A 57 -5.37 -0.87 -3.93
CA MET A 57 -6.63 -0.67 -3.20
C MET A 57 -7.86 -0.98 -4.06
N ALA A 58 -7.83 -0.65 -5.35
CA ALA A 58 -8.88 -1.05 -6.28
C ALA A 58 -8.98 -2.58 -6.42
N ALA A 59 -7.84 -3.26 -6.56
CA ALA A 59 -7.78 -4.72 -6.63
C ALA A 59 -8.22 -5.40 -5.33
N VAL A 60 -7.83 -4.85 -4.18
CA VAL A 60 -8.28 -5.31 -2.85
C VAL A 60 -9.79 -5.13 -2.69
N GLY A 61 -10.34 -3.98 -3.10
CA GLY A 61 -11.77 -3.72 -3.11
C GLY A 61 -12.53 -4.74 -3.96
N PHE A 62 -12.03 -5.00 -5.18
CA PHE A 62 -12.59 -6.01 -6.07
C PHE A 62 -12.50 -7.43 -5.49
N TYR A 63 -11.37 -7.79 -4.87
CA TYR A 63 -11.20 -9.10 -4.23
C TYR A 63 -12.14 -9.29 -3.04
N LEU A 64 -12.34 -8.26 -2.23
CA LEU A 64 -13.28 -8.29 -1.11
C LEU A 64 -14.73 -8.44 -1.57
N ASP A 65 -15.11 -7.77 -2.66
CA ASP A 65 -16.43 -7.91 -3.28
C ASP A 65 -16.66 -9.34 -3.80
N ARG A 66 -15.64 -9.92 -4.43
CA ARG A 66 -15.68 -11.29 -4.95
C ARG A 66 -15.68 -12.38 -3.87
N THR A 67 -15.19 -12.07 -2.67
CA THR A 67 -15.09 -13.01 -1.54
C THR A 67 -16.22 -12.86 -0.53
N LYS A 68 -17.28 -12.10 -0.86
CA LYS A 68 -18.60 -12.21 -0.24
C LYS A 68 -19.38 -13.36 -0.87
#